data_AF-A0A1M5X8R5-F1
#
_entry.id   AF-A0A1M5X8R5-F1
#
_cell.length_a   1.000
_cell.length_b   1.000
_cell.length_c   1.000
_cell.angle_alpha   90.00
_cell.angle_beta   90.00
_cell.angle_gamma   90.00
#
_symmetry.space_group_name_H-M   'P 1'
#
loop_
_entity.id
_entity.type
_entity.pdbx_description
1 polymer ?
#
loop_
_entity_poly.entity_id
_entity_poly.type
_entity_poly.pdbx_seq_one_letter_code
_entity_poly.pdbx_strand_id
1 'polypeptide(L)'
;MTDWNKRDRFLTDVAERLLEAQPDLSLCRVHLVAPSGISRGTVYNHFPQESDLMLALCCRRYERALQQRARFAQQQSDPLVAFQLLHCWLLWNCQRPGQQQILRQDPGNDAQGSEPHLSHYRRLREQMMAQLEAAIAALSQDRAFDRVPLIASYVRGSLLQCSESPRASEDASLYSQYCYGLLQLLGRSDCRPLDQEQLSQQLAQWQGEPASPRLCA
;
A
#
# COMPACT_ATOMS: atom_id res chain seq x y z
N MET A 1 18.56 12.19 10.01
CA MET A 1 18.39 11.40 8.76
C MET A 1 19.69 11.48 7.98
N THR A 2 20.45 10.38 7.91
CA THR A 2 21.73 10.30 7.19
C THR A 2 21.51 10.44 5.68
N ASP A 3 22.48 10.99 4.95
CA ASP A 3 22.40 11.20 3.49
C ASP A 3 22.24 9.89 2.69
N TRP A 4 22.58 8.74 3.30
CA TRP A 4 22.35 7.41 2.77
C TRP A 4 20.86 7.13 2.51
N ASN A 5 20.01 7.38 3.51
CA ASN A 5 18.56 7.15 3.39
C ASN A 5 17.88 8.10 2.40
N LYS A 6 18.47 9.28 2.14
CA LYS A 6 17.93 10.20 1.13
C LYS A 6 18.12 9.65 -0.28
N ARG A 7 19.27 9.00 -0.55
CA ARG A 7 19.58 8.43 -1.86
C ARG A 7 18.75 7.19 -2.15
N ASP A 8 18.61 6.29 -1.19
CA ASP A 8 17.75 5.10 -1.31
C ASP A 8 16.32 5.52 -1.64
N ARG A 9 15.81 6.52 -0.92
CA ARG A 9 14.47 7.08 -1.18
C ARG A 9 14.36 7.68 -2.59
N PHE A 10 15.33 8.46 -3.03
CA PHE A 10 15.33 9.03 -4.39
C PHE A 10 15.32 7.93 -5.46
N LEU A 11 16.18 6.91 -5.33
CA LEU A 11 16.24 5.81 -6.30
C LEU A 11 14.95 4.97 -6.27
N THR A 12 14.33 4.80 -5.10
CA THR A 12 13.01 4.17 -4.96
C THR A 12 11.92 5.01 -5.64
N ASP A 13 11.94 6.33 -5.50
CA ASP A 13 11.01 7.24 -6.20
C ASP A 13 11.22 7.22 -7.73
N VAL A 14 12.45 6.99 -8.21
CA VAL A 14 12.74 6.72 -9.64
C VAL A 14 12.14 5.39 -10.07
N ALA A 15 12.32 4.34 -9.27
CA ALA A 15 11.81 3.00 -9.55
C ALA A 15 10.28 2.99 -9.66
N GLU A 16 9.57 3.65 -8.74
CA GLU A 16 8.11 3.76 -8.78
C GLU A 16 7.64 4.48 -10.04
N ARG A 17 8.29 5.58 -10.44
CA ARG A 17 7.93 6.30 -11.67
C ARG A 17 8.13 5.46 -12.93
N LEU A 18 9.14 4.59 -12.95
CA LEU A 18 9.35 3.66 -14.06
C LEU A 18 8.22 2.63 -14.14
N LEU A 19 7.81 2.07 -13.01
CA LEU A 19 6.69 1.13 -12.93
C LEU A 19 5.35 1.80 -13.25
N GLU A 20 5.19 3.09 -12.89
CA GLU A 20 4.00 3.86 -13.26
C GLU A 20 3.93 4.10 -14.77
N ALA A 21 5.07 4.42 -15.40
CA ALA A 21 5.14 4.67 -16.84
C ALA A 21 5.09 3.38 -17.69
N GLN A 22 5.61 2.28 -17.15
CA GLN A 22 5.71 0.98 -17.82
C GLN A 22 5.31 -0.14 -16.84
N PRO A 23 4.00 -0.41 -16.67
CA PRO A 23 3.51 -1.37 -15.67
C PRO A 23 3.95 -2.82 -15.90
N ASP A 24 4.31 -3.18 -17.14
CA ASP A 24 4.81 -4.51 -17.52
C ASP A 24 6.35 -4.62 -17.42
N LEU A 25 7.02 -3.55 -16.97
CA LEU A 25 8.48 -3.52 -16.85
C LEU A 25 8.94 -4.52 -15.78
N SER A 26 9.73 -5.51 -16.20
CA SER A 26 10.54 -6.30 -15.26
C SER A 26 11.64 -5.40 -14.68
N LEU A 27 11.33 -4.70 -13.59
CA LEU A 27 12.21 -3.71 -12.98
C LEU A 27 13.45 -4.37 -12.40
N CYS A 28 14.62 -3.82 -12.75
CA CYS A 28 15.93 -4.20 -12.25
C CYS A 28 16.75 -2.94 -11.98
N ARG A 29 17.80 -3.03 -11.14
CA ARG A 29 18.66 -1.89 -10.76
C ARG A 29 19.27 -1.13 -11.95
N VAL A 30 19.58 -1.82 -13.05
CA VAL A 30 20.13 -1.18 -14.25
C VAL A 30 19.18 -0.14 -14.86
N HIS A 31 17.86 -0.36 -14.73
CA HIS A 31 16.85 0.57 -15.21
C HIS A 31 16.86 1.90 -14.45
N LEU A 32 17.46 1.95 -13.26
CA LEU A 32 17.56 3.18 -12.48
C LEU A 32 18.70 4.10 -12.95
N VAL A 33 19.72 3.58 -13.64
CA VAL A 33 20.96 4.33 -13.93
C VAL A 33 20.68 5.56 -14.79
N ALA A 34 20.11 5.39 -15.99
CA ALA A 34 19.86 6.51 -16.89
C ALA A 34 18.83 7.51 -16.34
N PRO A 35 17.66 7.09 -15.80
CA PRO A 35 16.64 8.01 -15.29
C PRO A 35 17.04 8.74 -14.00
N SER A 36 17.94 8.16 -13.19
CA SER A 36 18.43 8.81 -11.96
C SER A 36 19.62 9.74 -12.18
N GLY A 37 20.35 9.59 -13.29
CA GLY A 37 21.63 10.27 -13.51
C GLY A 37 22.75 9.81 -12.57
N ILE A 38 22.52 8.76 -11.76
CA ILE A 38 23.48 8.23 -10.79
C ILE A 38 24.28 7.11 -11.45
N SER A 39 25.59 7.07 -11.16
CA SER A 39 26.47 6.03 -11.72
C SER A 39 26.00 4.62 -11.36
N ARG A 40 26.25 3.65 -12.27
CA ARG A 40 25.92 2.22 -12.03
C ARG A 40 26.51 1.70 -10.73
N GLY A 41 27.77 2.04 -10.43
CA GLY A 41 28.43 1.62 -9.19
C GLY A 41 27.71 2.15 -7.95
N THR A 42 27.28 3.40 -7.97
CA THR A 42 26.52 3.99 -6.87
C THR A 42 25.15 3.33 -6.71
N VAL A 43 24.39 3.09 -7.79
CA VAL A 43 23.10 2.39 -7.71
C VAL A 43 23.26 0.99 -7.10
N TYR A 44 24.30 0.27 -7.50
CA TYR A 44 24.55 -1.11 -7.03
C TYR A 44 25.05 -1.15 -5.58
N ASN A 45 25.69 -0.08 -5.11
CA ASN A 45 26.05 0.06 -3.70
C ASN A 45 24.81 0.29 -2.81
N HIS A 46 23.83 1.05 -3.31
CA HIS A 46 22.57 1.30 -2.60
C HIS A 46 21.67 0.07 -2.60
N PHE A 47 21.59 -0.64 -3.72
CA PHE A 47 20.89 -1.92 -3.82
C PHE A 47 21.87 -3.02 -4.24
N PRO A 48 22.56 -3.69 -3.30
CA PRO A 48 23.48 -4.79 -3.60
C PRO A 48 22.84 -5.97 -4.33
N GLN A 49 21.54 -6.19 -4.11
CA GLN A 49 20.74 -7.24 -4.76
C GLN A 49 19.46 -6.65 -5.37
N GLU A 50 18.85 -7.33 -6.34
CA GLU A 50 17.54 -6.91 -6.88
C GLU A 50 16.44 -6.97 -5.80
N SER A 51 16.55 -7.90 -4.86
CA SER A 51 15.65 -7.99 -3.72
C SER A 51 15.69 -6.75 -2.83
N ASP A 52 16.83 -6.08 -2.69
CA ASP A 52 16.94 -4.84 -1.90
C ASP A 52 16.09 -3.71 -2.49
N LEU A 53 16.07 -3.59 -3.83
CA LEU A 53 15.20 -2.65 -4.54
C LEU A 53 13.72 -2.99 -4.33
N MET A 54 13.35 -4.27 -4.39
CA MET A 54 11.98 -4.72 -4.16
C MET A 54 11.52 -4.46 -2.71
N LEU A 55 12.39 -4.73 -1.73
CA LEU A 55 12.14 -4.43 -0.32
C LEU A 55 11.93 -2.93 -0.12
N ALA A 56 12.74 -2.08 -0.75
CA ALA A 56 12.58 -0.62 -0.68
C ALA A 56 11.23 -0.14 -1.25
N LEU A 57 10.80 -0.69 -2.40
CA LEU A 57 9.48 -0.44 -2.98
C LEU A 57 8.33 -0.88 -2.05
N CYS A 58 8.45 -2.06 -1.44
CA CYS A 58 7.46 -2.53 -0.47
C CYS A 58 7.41 -1.64 0.79
N CYS A 59 8.58 -1.23 1.29
CA CYS A 59 8.68 -0.28 2.41
C CYS A 59 7.95 1.03 2.08
N ARG A 60 8.16 1.57 0.88
CA ARG A 60 7.50 2.79 0.42
C ARG A 60 5.98 2.65 0.42
N ARG A 61 5.46 1.50 -0.02
CA ARG A 61 4.02 1.18 0.01
C ARG A 61 3.49 1.11 1.44
N TYR A 62 4.19 0.45 2.37
CA TYR A 62 3.79 0.38 3.77
C TYR A 62 3.84 1.76 4.46
N GLU A 63 4.87 2.56 4.21
CA GLU A 63 4.97 3.92 4.74
C GLU A 63 3.78 4.78 4.30
N ARG A 64 3.39 4.73 3.02
CA ARG A 64 2.21 5.45 2.52
C ARG A 64 0.93 4.97 3.19
N ALA A 65 0.75 3.66 3.37
CA ALA A 65 -0.41 3.10 4.06
C ALA A 65 -0.50 3.54 5.54
N LEU A 66 0.64 3.55 6.26
CA LEU A 66 0.72 4.03 7.63
C LEU A 66 0.40 5.53 7.74
N GLN A 67 0.94 6.34 6.83
CA GLN A 67 0.65 7.78 6.75
C GLN A 67 -0.83 8.04 6.47
N GLN A 68 -1.42 7.31 5.52
CA GLN A 68 -2.83 7.47 5.19
C GLN A 68 -3.74 7.05 6.34
N ARG A 69 -3.41 5.95 7.04
CA ARG A 69 -4.12 5.53 8.25
C ARG A 69 -4.10 6.64 9.30
N ALA A 70 -2.93 7.23 9.57
CA ALA A 70 -2.81 8.33 10.53
C ALA A 70 -3.64 9.55 10.12
N ARG A 71 -3.66 9.89 8.81
CA ARG A 71 -4.50 10.96 8.26
C ARG A 71 -5.99 10.68 8.50
N PHE A 72 -6.49 9.49 8.18
CA PHE A 72 -7.90 9.17 8.40
C PHE A 72 -8.27 9.11 9.89
N ALA A 73 -7.38 8.63 10.75
CA ALA A 73 -7.59 8.63 12.20
C ALA A 73 -7.70 10.06 12.78
N GLN A 74 -7.09 11.06 12.14
CA GLN A 74 -7.21 12.47 12.53
C GLN A 74 -8.46 13.14 11.95
N GLN A 75 -8.87 12.73 10.74
CA GLN A 75 -9.98 13.35 10.02
C GLN A 75 -11.36 12.81 10.43
N GLN A 76 -11.43 11.57 10.91
CA GLN A 76 -12.67 10.88 11.20
C GLN A 76 -12.83 10.67 12.69
N SER A 77 -13.98 11.06 13.23
CA SER A 77 -14.33 10.82 14.63
C SER A 77 -14.70 9.36 14.90
N ASP A 78 -15.32 8.68 13.92
CA ASP A 78 -15.69 7.27 14.02
C ASP A 78 -14.54 6.36 13.52
N PRO A 79 -13.95 5.52 14.39
CA PRO A 79 -12.89 4.58 14.00
C PRO A 79 -13.33 3.57 12.93
N LEU A 80 -14.62 3.21 12.87
CA LEU A 80 -15.13 2.29 11.86
C LEU A 80 -15.16 2.95 10.48
N VAL A 81 -15.53 4.22 10.40
CA VAL A 81 -15.46 5.02 9.16
C VAL A 81 -14.01 5.17 8.72
N ALA A 82 -13.09 5.51 9.63
CA ALA A 82 -11.66 5.59 9.34
C ALA A 82 -11.09 4.26 8.79
N PHE A 83 -11.52 3.14 9.38
CA PHE A 83 -11.12 1.80 8.94
C PHE A 83 -11.60 1.50 7.52
N GLN A 84 -12.88 1.76 7.22
CA GLN A 84 -13.44 1.57 5.89
C GLN A 84 -12.74 2.45 4.84
N LEU A 85 -12.55 3.73 5.12
CA LEU A 85 -11.86 4.66 4.21
C LEU A 85 -10.41 4.24 3.93
N LEU A 86 -9.68 3.77 4.94
CA LEU A 86 -8.33 3.24 4.75
C LEU A 86 -8.32 2.07 3.77
N HIS A 87 -9.26 1.14 3.92
CA HIS A 87 -9.31 -0.06 3.09
C HIS A 87 -9.76 0.27 1.66
N CYS A 88 -10.72 1.18 1.49
CA CYS A 88 -11.05 1.73 0.18
C CYS A 88 -9.84 2.40 -0.47
N TRP A 89 -9.09 3.21 0.28
CA TRP A 89 -7.89 3.86 -0.25
C TRP A 89 -6.81 2.85 -0.64
N LEU A 90 -6.61 1.78 0.13
CA LEU A 90 -5.67 0.72 -0.23
C LEU A 90 -6.06 0.03 -1.53
N LEU A 91 -7.35 -0.25 -1.72
CA LEU A 91 -7.91 -0.85 -2.92
C LEU A 91 -7.80 0.08 -4.13
N TRP A 92 -8.09 1.36 -3.96
CA TRP A 92 -7.91 2.36 -5.01
C TRP A 92 -6.44 2.54 -5.37
N ASN A 93 -5.57 2.71 -4.38
CA ASN A 93 -4.15 2.96 -4.59
C ASN A 93 -3.44 1.76 -5.23
N CYS A 94 -3.88 0.52 -4.97
CA CYS A 94 -3.30 -0.65 -5.63
C CYS A 94 -3.65 -0.75 -7.12
N GLN A 95 -4.69 -0.06 -7.59
CA GLN A 95 -5.03 -0.03 -9.02
C GLN A 95 -4.14 0.92 -9.82
N ARG A 96 -3.34 1.76 -9.14
CA ARG A 96 -2.44 2.69 -9.81
C ARG A 96 -1.36 1.93 -10.58
N PRO A 97 -0.94 2.42 -11.77
CA PRO A 97 0.12 1.81 -12.57
C PRO A 97 1.34 1.44 -11.73
N GLY A 98 1.87 0.23 -11.92
CA GLY A 98 3.05 -0.28 -11.19
C GLY A 98 2.80 -0.77 -9.75
N GLN A 99 1.76 -0.31 -9.06
CA GLN A 99 1.50 -0.72 -7.66
C GLN A 99 1.11 -2.20 -7.53
N GLN A 100 0.49 -2.76 -8.57
CA GLN A 100 0.17 -4.19 -8.63
C GLN A 100 1.39 -5.08 -8.68
N GLN A 101 2.39 -4.70 -9.45
CA GLN A 101 3.63 -5.47 -9.54
C GLN A 101 4.32 -5.51 -8.17
N ILE A 102 4.41 -4.37 -7.48
CA ILE A 102 4.96 -4.29 -6.12
C ILE A 102 4.15 -5.18 -5.16
N LEU A 103 2.81 -5.12 -5.23
CA LEU A 103 1.94 -5.94 -4.37
C LEU A 103 2.12 -7.45 -4.61
N ARG A 104 2.23 -7.88 -5.87
CA ARG A 104 2.41 -9.28 -6.25
C ARG A 104 3.79 -9.80 -5.86
N GLN A 105 4.80 -8.94 -5.88
CA GLN A 105 6.18 -9.27 -5.55
C GLN A 105 6.54 -9.06 -4.07
N ASP A 106 5.58 -8.63 -3.23
CA ASP A 106 5.76 -8.49 -1.79
C ASP A 106 6.14 -9.85 -1.16
N PRO A 107 7.36 -10.00 -0.63
CA PRO A 107 7.91 -11.29 -0.25
C PRO A 107 7.35 -11.85 1.08
N GLY A 108 6.66 -11.03 1.88
CA GLY A 108 6.07 -11.46 3.14
C GLY A 108 7.09 -12.05 4.13
N ASN A 109 6.85 -13.28 4.59
CA ASN A 109 7.73 -13.99 5.52
C ASN A 109 9.03 -14.47 4.87
N ASP A 110 9.03 -14.64 3.55
CA ASP A 110 10.15 -15.22 2.78
C ASP A 110 11.12 -14.12 2.27
N ALA A 111 11.05 -12.93 2.87
CA ALA A 111 11.89 -11.78 2.52
C ALA A 111 13.38 -12.09 2.68
N GLN A 112 14.14 -11.80 1.62
CA GLN A 112 15.60 -11.93 1.55
C GLN A 112 16.20 -10.63 1.02
N GLY A 113 17.42 -10.31 1.45
CA GLY A 113 18.14 -9.11 1.03
C GLY A 113 19.24 -8.75 2.01
N SER A 114 19.89 -7.63 1.76
CA SER A 114 20.89 -7.03 2.62
C SER A 114 20.27 -6.54 3.94
N GLU A 115 20.98 -6.71 5.05
CA GLU A 115 20.47 -6.48 6.42
C GLU A 115 19.80 -5.09 6.64
N PRO A 116 20.32 -3.96 6.12
CA PRO A 116 19.65 -2.67 6.28
C PRO A 116 18.26 -2.61 5.64
N HIS A 117 18.09 -3.23 4.47
CA HIS A 117 16.81 -3.26 3.75
C HIS A 117 15.84 -4.24 4.39
N LEU A 118 16.36 -5.43 4.75
CA LEU A 118 15.56 -6.49 5.34
C LEU A 118 15.01 -6.11 6.72
N SER A 119 15.84 -5.51 7.58
CA SER A 119 15.42 -5.03 8.89
C SER A 119 14.39 -3.89 8.80
N HIS A 120 14.57 -2.94 7.86
CA HIS A 120 13.60 -1.87 7.63
C HIS A 120 12.25 -2.42 7.16
N TYR A 121 12.27 -3.36 6.20
CA TYR A 121 11.07 -4.03 5.70
C TYR A 121 10.32 -4.78 6.80
N ARG A 122 11.03 -5.64 7.57
CA ARG A 122 10.43 -6.42 8.66
C ARG A 122 9.74 -5.52 9.67
N ARG A 123 10.43 -4.46 10.12
CA ARG A 123 9.88 -3.48 11.05
C ARG A 123 8.60 -2.81 10.54
N LEU A 124 8.57 -2.36 9.28
CA LEU A 124 7.37 -1.73 8.71
C LEU A 124 6.22 -2.73 8.54
N ARG A 125 6.53 -3.96 8.15
CA ARG A 125 5.54 -5.04 8.02
C ARG A 125 4.93 -5.42 9.37
N GLU A 126 5.76 -5.57 10.39
CA GLU A 126 5.33 -5.80 11.77
C GLU A 126 4.45 -4.64 12.27
N GLN A 127 4.85 -3.40 12.01
CA GLN A 127 4.06 -2.23 12.37
C GLN A 127 2.69 -2.22 11.67
N MET A 128 2.65 -2.54 10.37
CA MET A 128 1.40 -2.65 9.60
C MET A 128 0.48 -3.72 10.18
N MET A 129 1.03 -4.90 10.51
CA MET A 129 0.26 -6.01 11.08
C MET A 129 -0.26 -5.68 12.48
N ALA A 130 0.60 -5.18 13.36
CA ALA A 130 0.23 -4.80 14.73
C ALA A 130 -0.89 -3.74 14.74
N GLN A 131 -0.86 -2.78 13.82
CA GLN A 131 -1.94 -1.80 13.72
C GLN A 131 -3.23 -2.39 13.11
N LEU A 132 -3.15 -3.37 12.21
CA LEU A 132 -4.33 -4.10 11.73
C LEU A 132 -4.96 -4.89 12.87
N GLU A 133 -4.16 -5.64 13.63
CA GLU A 133 -4.57 -6.37 14.82
C GLU A 133 -5.27 -5.46 15.83
N ALA A 134 -4.64 -4.32 16.16
CA ALA A 134 -5.22 -3.35 17.09
C ALA A 134 -6.56 -2.78 16.59
N ALA A 135 -6.67 -2.47 15.29
CA ALA A 135 -7.92 -1.97 14.72
C ALA A 135 -9.03 -3.03 14.75
N ILE A 136 -8.72 -4.29 14.42
CA ILE A 136 -9.68 -5.39 14.48
C ILE A 136 -10.13 -5.63 15.93
N ALA A 137 -9.19 -5.68 16.88
CA ALA A 137 -9.49 -5.86 18.29
C ALA A 137 -10.41 -4.77 18.87
N ALA A 138 -10.27 -3.53 18.38
CA ALA A 138 -11.11 -2.40 18.80
C ALA A 138 -12.50 -2.40 18.15
N LEU A 139 -12.62 -2.88 16.91
CA LEU A 139 -13.85 -2.78 16.11
C LEU A 139 -14.73 -4.02 16.18
N SER A 140 -14.16 -5.20 16.43
CA SER A 140 -14.89 -6.47 16.43
C SER A 140 -15.84 -6.61 17.62
N GLN A 141 -17.05 -7.11 17.35
CA GLN A 141 -18.07 -7.35 18.38
C GLN A 141 -17.82 -8.63 19.18
N ASP A 142 -17.16 -9.63 18.60
CA ASP A 142 -16.95 -10.94 19.21
C ASP A 142 -15.47 -11.36 19.13
N ARG A 143 -14.92 -11.77 20.28
CA ARG A 143 -13.54 -12.20 20.48
C ARG A 143 -13.36 -13.72 20.35
N ALA A 144 -14.43 -14.48 20.13
CA ALA A 144 -14.37 -15.94 20.01
C ALA A 144 -13.68 -16.43 18.73
N PHE A 145 -13.56 -15.57 17.71
CA PHE A 145 -12.93 -15.89 16.44
C PHE A 145 -11.67 -15.05 16.21
N ASP A 146 -10.60 -15.71 15.76
CA ASP A 146 -9.42 -15.01 15.27
C ASP A 146 -9.70 -14.40 13.89
N ARG A 147 -10.13 -13.13 13.91
CA ARG A 147 -10.56 -12.38 12.72
C ARG A 147 -9.38 -11.77 11.96
N VAL A 148 -8.22 -11.64 12.59
CA VAL A 148 -7.02 -11.03 11.99
C VAL A 148 -6.60 -11.76 10.71
N PRO A 149 -6.34 -13.09 10.72
CA PRO A 149 -5.94 -13.79 9.51
C PRO A 149 -7.04 -13.76 8.43
N LEU A 150 -8.32 -13.85 8.81
CA LEU A 150 -9.44 -13.79 7.87
C LEU A 150 -9.51 -12.44 7.15
N ILE A 151 -9.44 -11.34 7.88
CA ILE A 151 -9.46 -9.99 7.32
C ILE A 151 -8.20 -9.74 6.51
N ALA A 152 -7.02 -10.13 7.00
CA ALA A 152 -5.77 -9.97 6.27
C ALA A 152 -5.79 -10.72 4.91
N SER A 153 -6.30 -11.96 4.89
CA SER A 153 -6.46 -12.75 3.67
C SER A 153 -7.50 -12.15 2.73
N TYR A 154 -8.65 -11.71 3.23
CA TYR A 154 -9.67 -11.04 2.43
C TYR A 154 -9.12 -9.77 1.79
N VAL A 155 -8.49 -8.89 2.57
CA VAL A 155 -7.88 -7.65 2.08
C VAL A 155 -6.84 -7.96 1.02
N ARG A 156 -5.86 -8.84 1.30
CA ARG A 156 -4.82 -9.18 0.32
C ARG A 156 -5.41 -9.76 -0.97
N GLY A 157 -6.40 -10.65 -0.86
CA GLY A 157 -7.10 -11.22 -2.00
C GLY A 157 -7.81 -10.16 -2.85
N SER A 158 -8.56 -9.27 -2.22
CA SER A 158 -9.24 -8.17 -2.92
C SER A 158 -8.26 -7.24 -3.63
N LEU A 159 -7.15 -6.87 -2.99
CA LEU A 159 -6.13 -6.00 -3.60
C LEU A 159 -5.48 -6.63 -4.85
N LEU A 160 -5.31 -7.95 -4.86
CA LEU A 160 -4.72 -8.69 -5.98
C LEU A 160 -5.69 -8.90 -7.15
N GLN A 161 -6.99 -9.05 -6.86
CA GLN A 161 -8.02 -9.31 -7.88
C GLN A 161 -8.57 -8.02 -8.51
N CYS A 162 -8.65 -6.94 -7.73
CA CYS A 162 -9.34 -5.73 -8.17
C CYS A 162 -8.64 -4.99 -9.32
N SER A 163 -7.35 -5.24 -9.55
CA SER A 163 -6.59 -4.65 -10.66
C SER A 163 -6.97 -5.11 -12.05
N GLU A 164 -7.71 -6.20 -12.18
CA GLU A 164 -8.08 -6.74 -13.50
C GLU A 164 -9.32 -6.04 -14.08
N SER A 165 -9.97 -5.15 -13.31
CA SER A 165 -11.17 -4.44 -13.73
C SER A 165 -10.87 -2.97 -14.11
N PRO A 166 -11.02 -2.59 -15.39
CA PRO A 166 -10.69 -1.23 -15.88
C PRO A 166 -11.61 -0.12 -15.36
N ARG A 167 -12.68 -0.44 -14.62
CA ARG A 167 -13.62 0.53 -14.03
C ARG A 167 -13.57 0.61 -12.51
N ALA A 168 -12.69 -0.17 -11.88
CA ALA A 168 -12.65 -0.27 -10.42
C ALA A 168 -12.20 1.02 -9.71
N SER A 169 -11.67 2.02 -10.43
CA SER A 169 -11.27 3.31 -9.87
C SER A 169 -12.41 4.31 -9.73
N GLU A 170 -13.57 4.02 -10.34
CA GLU A 170 -14.75 4.91 -10.42
C GLU A 170 -16.02 4.25 -9.86
N ASP A 171 -16.00 2.93 -9.64
CA ASP A 171 -17.18 2.17 -9.22
C ASP A 171 -17.39 2.21 -7.70
N ALA A 172 -18.10 3.22 -7.21
CA ALA A 172 -18.46 3.34 -5.80
C ALA A 172 -19.24 2.11 -5.26
N SER A 173 -19.97 1.39 -6.11
CA SER A 173 -20.69 0.16 -5.72
C SER A 173 -19.71 -0.94 -5.34
N LEU A 174 -18.62 -1.10 -6.11
CA LEU A 174 -17.56 -2.05 -5.80
C LEU A 174 -16.92 -1.79 -4.43
N TYR A 175 -16.62 -0.53 -4.10
CA TYR A 175 -16.07 -0.17 -2.77
C TYR A 175 -17.08 -0.41 -1.64
N SER A 176 -18.36 -0.12 -1.88
CA SER A 176 -19.42 -0.38 -0.91
C SER A 176 -19.59 -1.88 -0.62
N GLN A 177 -19.55 -2.72 -1.67
CA GLN A 177 -19.56 -4.19 -1.54
C GLN A 177 -18.31 -4.71 -0.82
N TYR A 178 -17.15 -4.17 -1.15
CA TYR A 178 -15.90 -4.50 -0.48
C TYR A 178 -15.96 -4.18 1.03
N CYS A 179 -16.45 -2.99 1.39
CA CYS A 179 -16.68 -2.58 2.77
C CYS A 179 -17.72 -3.46 3.49
N TYR A 180 -18.80 -3.82 2.80
CA TYR A 180 -19.79 -4.75 3.35
C TYR A 180 -19.14 -6.09 3.76
N GLY A 181 -18.28 -6.66 2.91
CA GLY A 181 -17.51 -7.86 3.25
C GLY A 181 -16.60 -7.67 4.49
N LEU A 182 -15.90 -6.54 4.59
CA LEU A 182 -15.09 -6.21 5.78
C LEU A 182 -15.93 -6.15 7.06
N LEU A 183 -17.12 -5.53 7.00
CA LEU A 183 -18.01 -5.42 8.15
C LEU A 183 -18.50 -6.80 8.62
N GLN A 184 -18.85 -7.71 7.69
CA GLN A 184 -19.21 -9.08 8.06
C GLN A 184 -18.04 -9.81 8.73
N LEU A 185 -16.82 -9.68 8.19
CA LEU A 185 -15.62 -10.29 8.77
C LEU A 185 -15.22 -9.68 10.12
N LEU A 186 -15.57 -8.42 10.38
CA LEU A 186 -15.45 -7.78 11.69
C LEU A 186 -16.53 -8.24 12.68
N GLY A 187 -17.58 -8.90 12.21
CA GLY A 187 -18.75 -9.28 13.01
C GLY A 187 -19.66 -8.09 13.29
N ARG A 188 -19.66 -7.10 12.40
CA ARG A 188 -20.44 -5.85 12.50
C ARG A 188 -21.56 -5.83 11.46
N SER A 189 -22.35 -6.90 11.41
CA SER A 189 -23.47 -7.03 10.46
C SER A 189 -24.60 -6.03 10.71
N ASP A 190 -24.63 -5.46 11.92
CA ASP A 190 -25.48 -4.35 12.35
C ASP A 190 -25.09 -3.01 11.72
N CYS A 191 -23.83 -2.86 11.30
CA CYS A 191 -23.31 -1.64 10.70
C CYS A 191 -23.54 -1.63 9.17
N ARG A 192 -23.53 -0.42 8.60
CA ARG A 192 -23.65 -0.22 7.16
C ARG A 192 -22.31 0.19 6.56
N PRO A 193 -22.03 -0.22 5.30
CA PRO A 193 -20.89 0.32 4.58
C PRO A 193 -21.07 1.83 4.37
N LEU A 194 -19.97 2.51 4.04
CA LEU A 194 -20.03 3.89 3.54
C LEU A 194 -21.03 3.98 2.38
N ASP A 195 -21.82 5.06 2.37
CA ASP A 195 -22.79 5.26 1.31
C ASP A 195 -22.10 5.56 -0.04
N GLN A 196 -22.81 5.31 -1.14
CA GLN A 196 -22.23 5.44 -2.48
C GLN A 196 -21.89 6.89 -2.83
N GLU A 197 -22.58 7.87 -2.27
CA GLU A 197 -22.32 9.28 -2.54
C GLU A 197 -20.99 9.70 -1.88
N GLN A 198 -20.81 9.36 -0.61
CA GLN A 198 -19.55 9.55 0.14
C GLN A 198 -18.38 8.88 -0.57
N LEU A 199 -18.56 7.62 -0.99
CA LEU A 199 -17.52 6.90 -1.72
C LEU A 199 -17.20 7.56 -3.07
N SER A 200 -18.21 8.01 -3.82
CA SER A 200 -18.00 8.69 -5.10
C SER A 200 -17.23 9.99 -4.93
N GLN A 201 -17.58 10.80 -3.94
CA GLN A 201 -16.88 12.04 -3.61
C GLN A 201 -15.42 11.76 -3.21
N GLN A 202 -15.20 10.70 -2.41
CA GLN A 202 -13.87 10.35 -1.93
C GLN A 202 -12.97 9.82 -3.06
N LEU A 203 -13.52 9.01 -3.97
CA LEU A 203 -12.80 8.53 -5.15
C LEU A 203 -12.41 9.69 -6.06
N ALA A 204 -13.33 10.63 -6.31
CA ALA A 204 -13.03 11.83 -7.09
C ALA A 204 -11.93 12.67 -6.45
N GLN A 205 -11.90 12.78 -5.11
CA GLN A 205 -10.83 13.46 -4.40
C GLN A 205 -9.47 12.78 -4.62
N TRP A 206 -9.40 11.45 -4.50
CA TRP A 206 -8.15 10.71 -4.69
C TRP A 206 -7.66 10.75 -6.15
N GLN A 207 -8.57 10.72 -7.12
CA GLN A 207 -8.22 10.90 -8.54
C GLN A 207 -7.59 12.27 -8.81
N GLY A 208 -7.96 13.30 -8.04
CA GLY A 208 -7.34 14.62 -8.09
C GLY A 208 -6.00 14.72 -7.36
N GLU A 209 -5.61 13.73 -6.54
CA GLU A 209 -4.32 13.74 -5.84
C GLU A 209 -3.18 13.37 -6.83
N PRO A 210 -2.06 14.13 -6.84
CA PRO A 210 -0.96 13.86 -7.75
C PRO A 210 -0.31 12.50 -7.45
N ALA A 211 0.00 11.77 -8.52
CA ALA A 211 0.57 10.43 -8.51
C ALA A 211 1.81 10.25 -7.61
N SER A 212 2.62 11.30 -7.48
CA SER A 212 3.67 11.51 -6.48
C SER A 212 4.13 12.97 -6.60
N PRO A 213 4.69 13.58 -5.54
CA PRO A 213 5.24 14.93 -5.65
C PRO A 213 6.35 14.94 -6.72
N ARG A 214 6.25 15.86 -7.68
CA ARG A 214 7.33 16.13 -8.64
C ARG A 214 8.57 16.52 -7.84
N LEU A 215 9.62 15.69 -7.88
CA LEU A 215 10.93 16.11 -7.43
C LEU A 215 11.37 17.22 -8.40
N CYS A 216 11.33 18.47 -7.95
CA CYS A 216 12.01 19.56 -8.64
C CYS A 216 13.47 19.12 -8.85
N ALA A 217 13.90 19.18 -10.11
CA ALA A 217 15.29 18.96 -10.51
C ALA A 217 16.21 20.01 -9.90
#